data_AF-A0A3B4XYG0-F1
#
_entry.id   AF-A0A3B4XYG0-F1
#
_cell.length_a   1.000
_cell.length_b   1.000
_cell.length_c   1.000
_cell.angle_alpha   90.00
_cell.angle_beta   90.00
_cell.angle_gamma   90.00
#
_symmetry.space_group_name_H-M   'P 1'
#
loop_
_entity.id
_entity.type
_entity.pdbx_description
1 polymer ?
#
loop_
_entity_poly.entity_id
_entity_poly.type
_entity_poly.pdbx_seq_one_letter_code
_entity_poly.pdbx_strand_id
1 'polypeptide(L)' 'MINKYRDPLANPTRADKAREVINIVLKKGSKASSALINALCKLDPYMSSELKLT' A
#
# COMPACT_ATOMS: atom_id res chain seq x y z
N MET A 1 10.42 15.72 14.97
CA MET A 1 11.36 15.94 13.85
C MET A 1 11.05 14.92 12.76
N ILE A 2 10.29 15.30 11.73
CA ILE A 2 10.02 14.41 10.58
C ILE A 2 11.24 14.52 9.67
N ASN A 3 11.95 13.40 9.50
CA ASN A 3 13.24 13.36 8.82
C ASN A 3 13.05 13.78 7.34
N LYS A 4 13.57 14.97 7.00
CA LYS A 4 13.34 15.64 5.71
C LYS A 4 14.18 15.06 4.57
N TYR A 5 15.13 14.17 4.86
CA TYR A 5 15.92 13.49 3.85
C TYR A 5 16.06 12.03 4.23
N ARG A 6 15.31 11.17 3.54
CA ARG A 6 15.55 9.74 3.58
C ARG A 6 16.92 9.49 2.95
N ASP A 7 17.79 8.76 3.63
CA ASP A 7 19.03 8.27 3.04
C ASP A 7 18.70 7.45 1.78
N PRO A 8 19.14 7.89 0.58
CA PRO A 8 18.85 7.19 -0.67
C PRO A 8 19.55 5.82 -0.78
N LEU A 9 20.52 5.52 0.09
CA LEU A 9 21.22 4.24 0.16
C LEU A 9 20.62 3.28 1.20
N ALA A 10 19.68 3.76 2.03
CA ALA A 10 19.01 2.91 2.99
C ALA A 10 18.02 1.97 2.29
N ASN A 11 18.04 0.69 2.69
CA ASN A 11 17.09 -0.29 2.20
C ASN A 11 15.64 0.18 2.47
N PRO A 12 14.73 0.08 1.48
CA PRO A 12 13.35 0.52 1.66
C PRO A 12 12.67 -0.30 2.75
N THR A 13 12.06 0.40 3.71
CA THR A 13 11.28 -0.23 4.77
C THR A 13 10.01 -0.86 4.20
N ARG A 14 9.35 -1.71 4.99
CA ARG A 14 8.04 -2.27 4.60
C ARG A 14 7.02 -1.18 4.28
N ALA A 15 7.02 -0.07 5.03
CA ALA A 15 6.12 1.06 4.81
C ALA A 15 6.38 1.77 3.47
N ASP A 16 7.61 1.74 2.98
CA ASP A 16 7.97 2.38 1.70
C ASP A 16 7.52 1.56 0.53
N LYS A 17 7.75 0.25 0.61
CA LYS A 17 7.26 -0.71 -0.38
C LYS A 17 5.73 -0.65 -0.45
N ALA A 18 5.05 -0.58 0.71
CA ALA A 18 3.60 -0.42 0.75
C ALA A 18 3.15 0.88 0.06
N ARG A 19 3.78 2.02 0.38
CA ARG A 19 3.48 3.31 -0.26
C ARG A 19 3.70 3.27 -1.78
N GLU A 20 4.78 2.64 -2.22
CA GLU A 20 5.09 2.50 -3.65
C GLU A 20 4.05 1.66 -4.37
N VAL A 21 3.65 0.51 -3.80
CA VAL A 21 2.57 -0.33 -4.35
C VAL A 21 1.27 0.46 -4.49
N ILE A 22 0.85 1.19 -3.45
CA ILE A 22 -0.35 2.04 -3.50
C ILE A 22 -0.23 3.09 -4.61
N ASN A 23 0.91 3.79 -4.70
CA ASN A 23 1.14 4.79 -5.74
C ASN A 23 1.07 4.20 -7.16
N ILE A 24 1.64 3.01 -7.37
CA ILE A 24 1.59 2.32 -8.66
C ILE A 24 0.14 1.97 -9.02
N VAL A 25 -0.61 1.41 -8.09
CA VAL A 25 -1.99 0.97 -8.32
C VAL A 25 -2.91 2.15 -8.59
N LEU A 26 -2.76 3.25 -7.84
CA LEU A 26 -3.51 4.49 -8.07
C LEU A 26 -3.28 5.06 -9.48
N LYS A 27 -2.02 5.05 -9.95
CA LYS A 27 -1.67 5.49 -11.32
C LYS A 27 -2.28 4.59 -12.41
N LYS A 28 -2.54 3.31 -12.12
CA LYS A 28 -3.17 2.37 -13.06
C LYS A 28 -4.70 2.51 -13.12
N GLY A 29 -5.31 3.23 -12.19
CA GLY A 29 -6.73 3.53 -12.18
C GLY A 29 -7.60 2.48 -11.50
N SER A 30 -8.92 2.69 -11.60
CA SER A 30 -9.93 2.01 -10.78
C SER A 30 -9.88 0.49 -10.84
N LYS A 31 -9.71 -0.11 -12.02
CA LYS A 31 -9.65 -1.57 -12.19
C LYS A 31 -8.50 -2.20 -11.39
N ALA A 32 -7.34 -1.55 -11.36
CA ALA A 32 -6.20 -2.02 -10.59
C ALA A 32 -6.44 -1.84 -9.09
N SER A 33 -7.03 -0.72 -8.68
CA SER A 33 -7.41 -0.46 -7.29
C SER A 33 -8.39 -1.52 -6.76
N SER A 34 -9.43 -1.86 -7.53
CA SER A 34 -10.37 -2.91 -7.16
C SER A 34 -9.69 -4.28 -7.05
N ALA A 35 -8.76 -4.60 -7.96
CA ALA A 35 -8.00 -5.85 -7.89
C ALA A 35 -7.11 -5.92 -6.63
N LEU A 36 -6.46 -4.82 -6.26
CA LEU A 36 -5.67 -4.73 -5.03
C LEU A 36 -6.55 -4.93 -3.79
N ILE A 37 -7.67 -4.23 -3.69
CA ILE A 37 -8.61 -4.35 -2.56
C ILE A 37 -9.09 -5.80 -2.44
N ASN A 38 -9.52 -6.41 -3.54
CA ASN A 38 -9.96 -7.81 -3.54
C ASN A 38 -8.85 -8.78 -3.09
N ALA A 39 -7.60 -8.53 -3.49
CA ALA A 39 -6.48 -9.34 -3.04
C ALA A 39 -6.20 -9.15 -1.55
N LEU A 40 -6.27 -7.90 -1.06
CA LEU A 40 -6.07 -7.59 0.35
C LEU A 40 -7.13 -8.26 1.23
N CYS A 41 -8.41 -8.20 0.86
CA CYS A 41 -9.50 -8.86 1.59
C CYS A 41 -9.35 -10.39 1.67
N LYS A 42 -8.73 -11.02 0.67
CA LYS A 42 -8.43 -12.46 0.69
C LYS A 42 -7.21 -12.79 1.54
N LEU A 43 -6.20 -11.94 1.50
CA LEU A 43 -4.93 -12.18 2.20
C LEU A 43 -5.03 -11.89 3.70
N ASP A 44 -5.76 -10.83 4.06
CA ASP A 44 -5.91 -10.38 5.44
C ASP A 44 -7.35 -9.87 5.70
N PRO A 45 -8.28 -10.79 6.02
CA PRO A 45 -9.67 -10.43 6.29
C PRO A 45 -9.83 -9.52 7.52
N TYR A 46 -8.96 -9.67 8.53
CA TYR A 46 -8.99 -8.84 9.73
C TYR A 46 -8.62 -7.39 9.38
N MET A 47 -7.51 -7.18 8.66
CA MET A 47 -7.14 -5.84 8.21
C MET A 47 -8.19 -5.23 7.28
N SER A 48 -8.80 -6.01 6.39
CA SER A 48 -9.86 -5.48 5.54
C SER A 48 -11.11 -5.06 6.31
N SER A 49 -11.44 -5.74 7.41
CA SER A 49 -12.53 -5.33 8.30
C SER A 49 -12.19 -4.01 9.02
N GLU A 50 -10.99 -3.89 9.59
CA GLU A 50 -10.53 -2.66 10.23
C GLU A 50 -10.51 -1.46 9.26
N LEU A 51 -10.13 -1.71 8.01
CA LEU A 51 -10.10 -0.71 6.94
C LEU A 51 -11.45 -0.49 6.25
N LYS A 52 -12.51 -1.20 6.65
CA LYS A 52 -13.88 -1.09 6.10
C LYS A 52 -13.92 -1.26 4.57
N LEU A 53 -13.18 -2.24 4.07
CA LEU A 53 -13.08 -2.55 2.63
C LEU A 53 -14.08 -3.62 2.17
N THR A 54 -14.82 -4.22 3.11
CA THR A 54 -15.80 -5.30 2.92
C THR A 54 -17.11 -4.93 3.57
#